data_AF-A0AB34Z855-F1
#
_entry.id   AF-A0AB34Z855-F1
#
_cell.length_a   1.000
_cell.length_b   1.000
_cell.length_c   1.000
_cell.angle_alpha   90.00
_cell.angle_beta   90.00
_cell.angle_gamma   90.00
#
_symmetry.space_group_name_H-M   'P 1'
#
loop_
_entity.id
_entity.type
_entity.pdbx_description
1 polymer ?
#
loop_
_entity_poly.entity_id
_entity_poly.type
_entity_poly.pdbx_seq_one_letter_code
_entity_poly.pdbx_strand_id
1 'polypeptide(L)'
;MKRIHVLAFSLVVMGALAGCGKRPGADAASADQPAATPAEAQAPAASTPVSPYEGKVVRRAPVDGSKEDGWFYVKDGKRHWIVDASWLATQGLKPEEVIEISADALQAIPEDPEALGAPKQ
;
A
#
# COMPACT_ATOMS: atom_id res chain seq x y z
N MET A 1 12.14 -30.56 -6.66
CA MET A 1 12.94 -30.23 -7.86
C MET A 1 12.12 -29.32 -8.76
N LYS A 2 12.78 -28.32 -9.40
CA LYS A 2 12.25 -27.29 -10.34
C LYS A 2 11.51 -26.10 -9.67
N ARG A 3 11.74 -24.82 -10.01
CA ARG A 3 12.63 -24.14 -10.98
C ARG A 3 12.83 -22.69 -10.51
N ILE A 4 14.08 -22.26 -10.41
CA ILE A 4 14.52 -20.89 -10.09
C ILE A 4 14.49 -20.09 -11.39
N HIS A 5 13.78 -18.96 -11.44
CA HIS A 5 13.92 -17.97 -12.52
C HIS A 5 14.74 -16.79 -12.01
N VAL A 6 16.04 -16.85 -12.30
CA VAL A 6 16.91 -15.68 -12.40
C VAL A 6 16.57 -14.99 -13.72
N LEU A 7 16.26 -13.69 -13.69
CA LEU A 7 16.30 -12.86 -14.89
C LEU A 7 16.83 -11.48 -14.51
N ALA A 8 18.15 -11.36 -14.64
CA ALA A 8 18.85 -10.11 -14.80
C ALA A 8 18.47 -9.50 -16.15
N PHE A 9 18.13 -8.21 -16.18
CA PHE A 9 18.16 -7.43 -17.41
C PHE A 9 18.60 -6.00 -17.08
N SER A 10 19.91 -5.77 -17.20
CA SER A 10 20.46 -4.43 -17.41
C SER A 10 20.30 -4.07 -18.88
N LEU A 11 19.82 -2.86 -19.19
CA LEU A 11 20.21 -2.18 -20.42
C LEU A 11 20.16 -0.66 -20.27
N VAL A 12 21.31 -0.06 -20.52
CA VAL A 12 21.65 1.36 -20.55
C VAL A 12 21.18 1.98 -21.87
N VAL A 13 20.59 3.18 -21.87
CA VAL A 13 20.71 4.10 -23.02
C VAL A 13 20.87 5.55 -22.53
N MET A 14 21.98 6.14 -22.98
CA MET A 14 22.47 7.49 -22.76
C MET A 14 22.00 8.39 -23.91
N GLY A 15 21.61 9.64 -23.64
CA GLY A 15 21.21 10.60 -24.68
C GLY A 15 21.39 12.05 -24.25
N ALA A 16 22.53 12.63 -24.63
CA ALA A 16 22.87 14.04 -24.44
C ALA A 16 22.49 14.86 -25.68
N LEU A 17 22.00 16.09 -25.48
CA LEU A 17 21.95 17.13 -26.51
C LEU A 17 22.41 18.46 -25.93
N ALA A 18 23.54 18.94 -26.45
CA ALA A 18 24.06 20.29 -26.25
C ALA A 18 23.59 21.20 -27.40
N GLY A 19 23.18 22.43 -27.07
CA GLY A 19 22.89 23.49 -28.04
C GLY A 19 23.21 24.87 -27.46
N CYS A 20 24.14 25.59 -28.09
CA CYS A 20 24.74 26.85 -27.65
C CYS A 20 23.90 28.11 -27.96
N GLY A 21 23.97 29.12 -27.09
CA GLY A 21 23.50 30.49 -27.36
C GLY A 21 24.05 31.50 -26.34
N LYS A 22 25.12 32.21 -26.71
CA LYS A 22 25.94 33.13 -25.91
C LYS A 22 25.35 34.57 -25.95
N ARG A 23 25.18 35.26 -24.81
CA ARG A 23 25.43 36.71 -24.65
C ARG A 23 25.56 37.17 -23.17
N PRO A 24 26.41 38.17 -22.84
CA PRO A 24 26.94 38.43 -21.49
C PRO A 24 26.56 39.81 -20.85
N GLY A 25 26.73 39.91 -19.52
CA GLY A 25 26.97 41.15 -18.73
C GLY A 25 25.79 41.61 -17.85
N ALA A 26 25.71 41.28 -16.55
CA ALA A 26 26.41 41.87 -15.36
C ALA A 26 25.77 43.22 -14.95
N ASP A 27 25.14 43.37 -13.77
CA ASP A 27 25.65 43.24 -12.39
C ASP A 27 24.49 42.83 -11.43
N ALA A 28 24.61 41.81 -10.57
CA ALA A 28 25.37 41.69 -9.32
C ALA A 28 24.53 42.01 -8.07
N ALA A 29 24.01 40.96 -7.41
CA ALA A 29 23.92 40.83 -5.96
C ALA A 29 23.79 39.35 -5.60
N SER A 30 24.87 38.79 -5.07
CA SER A 30 25.05 37.39 -4.66
C SER A 30 24.20 36.97 -3.47
N ALA A 31 23.73 35.72 -3.52
CA ALA A 31 23.81 34.69 -2.46
C ALA A 31 23.15 33.42 -3.04
N ASP A 32 23.90 32.49 -3.61
CA ASP A 32 24.47 31.29 -2.96
C ASP A 32 23.57 30.04 -3.14
N GLN A 33 24.03 29.14 -4.03
CA GLN A 33 23.79 27.69 -4.11
C GLN A 33 22.41 27.12 -4.55
N PRO A 34 22.34 25.87 -5.07
CA PRO A 34 22.84 25.46 -6.39
C PRO A 34 21.78 24.65 -7.17
N ALA A 35 22.09 24.37 -8.43
CA ALA A 35 21.38 23.38 -9.24
C ALA A 35 21.32 22.01 -8.54
N ALA A 36 20.12 21.46 -8.42
CA ALA A 36 19.90 20.02 -8.44
C ALA A 36 18.48 19.76 -8.97
N THR A 37 18.39 19.28 -10.21
CA THR A 37 17.36 18.29 -10.51
C THR A 37 17.72 17.06 -9.68
N PRO A 38 16.75 16.52 -8.94
CA PRO A 38 16.46 15.10 -9.14
C PRO A 38 14.97 14.98 -9.39
N ALA A 39 14.54 14.43 -10.53
CA ALA A 39 14.26 13.01 -10.56
C ALA A 39 13.57 12.63 -9.24
N GLU A 40 12.25 12.81 -9.21
CA GLU A 40 11.37 12.27 -8.19
C GLU A 40 11.54 10.76 -8.23
N ALA A 41 12.62 10.31 -7.59
CA ALA A 41 12.84 8.96 -7.19
C ALA A 41 11.59 8.62 -6.40
N GLN A 42 10.76 7.79 -7.01
CA GLN A 42 9.65 7.14 -6.33
C GLN A 42 10.25 6.55 -5.07
N ALA A 43 10.04 7.25 -3.95
CA ALA A 43 10.42 6.76 -2.65
C ALA A 43 9.75 5.39 -2.53
N PRO A 44 10.45 4.34 -2.06
CA PRO A 44 9.78 3.11 -1.71
C PRO A 44 8.66 3.51 -0.75
N ALA A 45 7.40 3.33 -1.21
CA ALA A 45 6.22 3.64 -0.42
C ALA A 45 6.48 3.05 0.97
N ALA A 46 6.48 3.90 1.99
CA ALA A 46 6.80 3.52 3.35
C ALA A 46 5.98 2.26 3.67
N SER A 47 6.67 1.13 3.81
CA SER A 47 6.02 -0.14 4.11
C SER A 47 5.39 0.01 5.48
N THR A 48 4.10 0.33 5.53
CA THR A 48 3.29 0.24 6.74
C THR A 48 3.61 -1.12 7.37
N PRO A 49 3.91 -1.19 8.68
CA PRO A 49 4.21 -2.48 9.31
C PRO A 49 3.09 -3.45 8.96
N VAL A 50 3.45 -4.49 8.21
CA VAL A 50 2.50 -5.45 7.65
C VAL A 50 1.89 -6.18 8.84
N SER A 51 0.59 -5.99 9.05
CA SER A 51 -0.15 -6.69 10.10
C SER A 51 0.06 -8.21 9.94
N PRO A 52 0.22 -8.99 11.03
CA PRO A 52 0.36 -10.46 10.93
C PRO A 52 -0.87 -11.15 10.31
N TYR A 53 -1.94 -10.39 10.12
CA TYR A 53 -3.20 -10.80 9.52
C TYR A 53 -3.35 -10.37 8.06
N GLU A 54 -2.32 -9.80 7.44
CA GLU A 54 -2.40 -9.33 6.04
C GLU A 54 -2.90 -10.42 5.09
N GLY A 55 -3.90 -10.05 4.29
CA GLY A 55 -4.58 -10.94 3.34
C GLY A 55 -5.56 -11.93 3.99
N LYS A 56 -5.87 -11.77 5.28
CA LYS A 56 -6.76 -12.68 6.02
C LYS A 56 -8.04 -11.98 6.45
N VAL A 57 -9.08 -12.77 6.70
CA VAL A 57 -10.30 -12.31 7.35
C VAL A 57 -10.19 -12.58 8.85
N VAL A 58 -10.40 -11.55 9.66
CA VAL A 58 -10.38 -11.63 11.10
C VAL A 58 -11.72 -11.21 11.69
N ARG A 59 -12.04 -11.75 12.87
CA ARG A 59 -13.16 -11.31 13.70
C ARG A 59 -12.77 -11.43 15.17
N ARG A 60 -13.46 -10.73 16.07
CA ARG A 60 -13.41 -11.05 17.49
C ARG A 60 -14.51 -12.04 17.87
N ALA A 61 -14.41 -12.66 19.04
CA ALA A 61 -15.51 -13.45 19.59
C ALA A 61 -16.76 -12.57 19.76
N PRO A 62 -17.97 -13.05 19.41
CA PRO A 62 -19.19 -12.25 19.52
C PRO A 62 -19.48 -11.92 20.99
N VAL A 63 -19.70 -10.64 21.27
CA VAL A 63 -20.01 -10.12 22.61
C VAL A 63 -21.42 -9.57 22.67
N ASP A 64 -21.81 -8.76 21.68
CA ASP A 64 -23.03 -7.96 21.73
C ASP A 64 -23.69 -7.74 20.35
N GLY A 65 -23.11 -8.29 19.28
CA GLY A 65 -23.61 -8.16 17.91
C GLY A 65 -23.29 -6.82 17.26
N SER A 66 -22.44 -6.00 17.88
CA SER A 66 -21.96 -4.74 17.29
C SER A 66 -21.15 -4.99 16.03
N LYS A 67 -20.88 -3.88 15.31
CA LYS A 67 -19.93 -3.84 14.21
C LYS A 67 -18.62 -4.57 14.57
N GLU A 68 -18.03 -4.33 15.72
CA GLU A 68 -16.76 -4.96 16.06
C GLU A 68 -16.79 -6.51 16.13
N ASP A 69 -17.97 -7.14 16.25
CA ASP A 69 -18.16 -8.61 16.19
C ASP A 69 -18.23 -9.16 14.75
N GLY A 70 -18.31 -8.29 13.75
CA GLY A 70 -18.34 -8.65 12.34
C GLY A 70 -16.98 -9.07 11.77
N TRP A 71 -16.95 -9.27 10.47
CA TRP A 71 -15.76 -9.73 9.76
C TRP A 71 -15.00 -8.57 9.14
N PHE A 72 -13.69 -8.64 9.23
CA PHE A 72 -12.80 -7.64 8.67
C PHE A 72 -11.73 -8.30 7.81
N TYR A 73 -11.54 -7.79 6.60
CA TYR A 73 -10.40 -8.19 5.76
C TYR A 73 -9.21 -7.28 6.02
N VAL A 74 -8.04 -7.84 6.25
CA VAL A 74 -6.83 -7.05 6.48
C VAL A 74 -6.05 -6.90 5.18
N LYS A 75 -5.84 -5.65 4.76
CA LYS A 75 -5.13 -5.28 3.54
C LYS A 75 -4.37 -3.97 3.77
N ASP A 76 -3.15 -3.88 3.26
CA ASP A 76 -2.30 -2.68 3.35
C ASP A 76 -2.10 -2.23 4.82
N GLY A 77 -2.04 -3.22 5.73
CA GLY A 77 -1.95 -3.01 7.17
C GLY A 77 -3.22 -2.44 7.83
N LYS A 78 -4.34 -2.35 7.11
CA LYS A 78 -5.61 -1.83 7.59
C LYS A 78 -6.68 -2.92 7.58
N ARG A 79 -7.65 -2.83 8.48
CA ARG A 79 -8.84 -3.68 8.51
C ARG A 79 -9.98 -3.00 7.76
N HIS A 80 -10.60 -3.72 6.83
CA HIS A 80 -11.74 -3.29 6.05
C HIS A 80 -12.98 -4.05 6.49
N TRP A 81 -14.04 -3.33 6.82
CA TRP A 81 -15.31 -3.93 7.21
C TRP A 81 -15.94 -4.73 6.06
N ILE A 82 -16.33 -5.98 6.30
CA ILE A 82 -17.04 -6.79 5.30
C ILE A 82 -18.55 -6.71 5.60
N VAL A 83 -19.29 -6.00 4.75
CA VAL A 83 -20.75 -5.83 4.87
C VAL A 83 -21.50 -7.09 4.43
N ASP A 84 -21.01 -7.74 3.37
CA ASP A 84 -21.60 -8.92 2.77
C ASP A 84 -20.57 -10.05 2.71
N ALA A 85 -20.87 -11.17 3.37
CA ALA A 85 -20.02 -12.35 3.40
C ALA A 85 -19.80 -12.95 2.00
N SER A 86 -20.67 -12.66 1.02
CA SER A 86 -20.49 -13.08 -0.37
C SER A 86 -19.24 -12.46 -1.00
N TRP A 87 -18.74 -11.34 -0.47
CA TRP A 87 -17.47 -10.73 -0.89
C TRP A 87 -16.28 -11.69 -0.75
N LEU A 88 -16.29 -12.57 0.26
CA LEU A 88 -15.21 -13.56 0.45
C LEU A 88 -15.04 -14.44 -0.79
N ALA A 89 -16.15 -14.89 -1.39
CA ALA A 89 -16.11 -15.71 -2.59
C ALA A 89 -15.47 -14.98 -3.79
N THR A 90 -15.64 -13.66 -3.88
CA THR A 90 -14.99 -12.83 -4.92
C THR A 90 -13.47 -12.77 -4.76
N GLN A 91 -12.97 -13.00 -3.54
CA GLN A 91 -11.54 -13.08 -3.23
C GLN A 91 -11.01 -14.53 -3.21
N GLY A 92 -11.86 -15.53 -3.48
CA GLY A 92 -11.49 -16.94 -3.37
C GLY A 92 -11.31 -17.41 -1.92
N LEU A 93 -11.82 -16.65 -0.94
CA LEU A 93 -11.76 -16.96 0.49
C LEU A 93 -13.02 -17.70 0.93
N LYS A 94 -12.87 -18.53 1.97
CA LYS A 94 -13.97 -19.25 2.59
C LYS A 94 -14.26 -18.74 4.01
N PRO A 95 -15.52 -18.85 4.47
CA PRO A 95 -15.89 -18.59 5.87
C PRO A 95 -15.06 -19.38 6.90
N GLU A 96 -14.59 -20.56 6.51
CA GLU A 96 -13.76 -21.45 7.33
C GLU A 96 -12.35 -20.89 7.58
N GLU A 97 -11.89 -19.95 6.74
CA GLU A 97 -10.58 -19.31 6.84
C GLU A 97 -10.61 -18.05 7.72
N VAL A 98 -11.78 -17.69 8.26
CA VAL A 98 -11.92 -16.56 9.19
C VAL A 98 -11.22 -16.89 10.49
N ILE A 99 -10.30 -16.01 10.89
CA ILE A 99 -9.50 -16.18 12.11
C ILE A 99 -10.13 -15.37 13.24
N GLU A 100 -10.38 -16.03 14.36
CA GLU A 100 -10.80 -15.34 15.57
C GLU A 100 -9.59 -14.77 16.31
N ILE A 101 -9.65 -13.49 16.67
CA ILE A 101 -8.60 -12.75 17.38
C ILE A 101 -9.18 -12.02 18.59
N SER A 102 -8.33 -11.57 19.52
CA SER A 102 -8.78 -10.76 20.65
C SER A 102 -9.27 -9.39 20.21
N ALA A 103 -10.13 -8.75 21.02
CA ALA A 103 -10.56 -7.38 20.78
C ALA A 103 -9.37 -6.40 20.69
N ASP A 104 -8.37 -6.55 21.56
CA ASP A 104 -7.13 -5.76 21.52
C ASP A 104 -6.36 -5.94 20.21
N ALA A 105 -6.24 -7.18 19.72
CA ALA A 105 -5.56 -7.46 18.46
C ALA A 105 -6.31 -6.87 17.27
N LEU A 106 -7.65 -6.92 17.29
CA LEU A 106 -8.48 -6.28 16.27
C LEU A 106 -8.28 -4.76 16.30
N GLN A 107 -8.36 -4.15 17.49
CA GLN A 107 -8.22 -2.71 17.72
C GLN A 107 -6.84 -2.16 17.35
N ALA A 108 -5.79 -2.97 17.51
CA ALA A 108 -4.43 -2.60 17.09
C ALA A 108 -4.27 -2.47 15.57
N ILE A 109 -5.17 -3.06 14.77
CA ILE A 109 -5.17 -2.92 13.31
C ILE A 109 -5.99 -1.67 12.96
N PRO A 110 -5.38 -0.63 12.34
CA PRO A 110 -6.10 0.56 11.92
C PRO A 110 -7.27 0.21 10.99
N GLU A 111 -8.41 0.86 11.17
CA GLU A 111 -9.57 0.64 10.31
C GLU A 111 -9.52 1.55 9.08
N ASP A 112 -9.88 0.99 7.93
CA ASP A 112 -10.13 1.75 6.72
C ASP A 112 -11.63 2.07 6.58
N PRO A 113 -12.01 3.31 6.19
CA PRO A 113 -13.41 3.68 6.01
C PRO A 113 -14.08 2.99 4.82
N GLU A 114 -13.33 2.43 3.86
CA GLU A 114 -13.89 1.69 2.75
C GLU A 114 -14.37 0.30 3.17
N ALA A 115 -15.68 0.13 3.18
CA ALA A 115 -16.33 -1.14 3.44
C ALA A 115 -16.40 -2.01 2.18
N LEU A 116 -16.19 -3.31 2.35
CA LEU A 116 -16.18 -4.33 1.31
C LEU A 116 -17.52 -5.04 1.22
N GLY A 117 -17.90 -5.43 0.00
CA GLY A 117 -19.19 -6.08 -0.27
C GLY A 117 -20.39 -5.12 -0.25
N ALA A 118 -20.17 -3.82 -0.04
CA ALA A 118 -21.19 -2.82 -0.31
C ALA A 118 -21.47 -2.76 -1.82
N PRO A 119 -22.73 -2.58 -2.25
CA PRO A 119 -23.03 -2.34 -3.66
C PRO A 119 -22.26 -1.10 -4.12
N LYS A 120 -21.58 -1.19 -5.27
CA LYS A 120 -21.05 0.00 -5.95
C LYS A 120 -22.25 0.91 -6.29
N GLN A 121 -22.28 2.10 -5.68
CA GLN A 121 -23.22 3.17 -6.02
C GLN A 121 -23.01 3.64 -7.45
#